data_AF-A0A9W5YAH2-F1
#
_entry.id   AF-A0A9W5YAH2-F1
#
_cell.length_a   1.000
_cell.length_b   1.000
_cell.length_c   1.000
_cell.angle_alpha   90.00
_cell.angle_beta   90.00
_cell.angle_gamma   90.00
#
_symmetry.space_group_name_H-M   'P 1'
#
loop_
_entity.id
_entity.type
_entity.pdbx_description
1 polymer ?
#
loop_
_entity_poly.entity_id
_entity_poly.type
_entity_poly.pdbx_seq_one_letter_code
_entity_poly.pdbx_strand_id
1 'polypeptide(L)' 'MKHGKRPTRRQKKLMSDKKLNYSDWLVVKDCEETFVVVHKKSGTIRRFPKLKGVVI' A
#
# COMPACT_ATOMS: atom_id res chain seq x y z
N MET A 1 7.03 2.75 -15.19
CA MET A 1 7.34 2.63 -13.75
C MET A 1 7.87 1.22 -13.46
N LYS A 2 9.19 1.03 -13.34
CA LYS A 2 9.82 -0.31 -13.28
C LYS A 2 10.20 -0.82 -11.87
N HIS A 3 10.02 -0.04 -10.79
CA HIS A 3 10.66 -0.34 -9.49
C HIS A 3 9.77 -0.26 -8.23
N GLY A 4 8.47 -0.59 -8.34
CA GLY A 4 7.65 -0.72 -7.13
C GLY A 4 7.99 -1.98 -6.32
N LYS A 5 8.01 -1.89 -4.99
CA LYS A 5 8.28 -3.03 -4.09
C LYS A 5 7.00 -3.82 -3.80
N ARG A 6 7.14 -5.10 -3.47
CA ARG A 6 6.00 -5.90 -2.97
C ARG A 6 5.55 -5.35 -1.61
N PRO A 7 4.24 -5.23 -1.32
CA PRO A 7 3.78 -4.77 -0.02
C PRO A 7 4.28 -5.65 1.13
N THR A 8 4.66 -5.05 2.25
CA THR A 8 5.03 -5.73 3.51
C THR A 8 3.81 -6.39 4.17
N ARG A 9 4.01 -7.26 5.17
CA ARG A 9 2.89 -7.91 5.90
C ARG A 9 1.87 -6.91 6.45
N ARG A 10 2.33 -5.80 7.04
CA ARG A 10 1.47 -4.74 7.58
C ARG A 10 0.69 -4.01 6.47
N GLN A 11 1.35 -3.70 5.35
CA GLN A 11 0.69 -3.06 4.20
C GLN A 11 -0.34 -4.00 3.57
N LYS A 12 -0.02 -5.29 3.41
CA LYS A 12 -0.96 -6.32 2.93
C LYS A 12 -2.22 -6.36 3.79
N LYS A 13 -2.07 -6.41 5.13
CA LYS A 13 -3.23 -6.39 6.04
C LYS A 13 -4.10 -5.16 5.81
N LEU A 14 -3.49 -3.97 5.74
CA LEU A 14 -4.20 -2.70 5.55
C LEU A 14 -4.91 -2.61 4.19
N MET A 15 -4.36 -3.24 3.16
CA MET A 15 -4.99 -3.37 1.85
C MET A 15 -6.13 -4.39 1.86
N SER A 16 -5.94 -5.54 2.51
CA SER A 16 -6.96 -6.58 2.66
C SER A 16 -8.16 -6.09 3.46
N ASP A 17 -7.94 -5.30 4.53
CA ASP A 17 -8.99 -4.65 5.33
C ASP A 17 -9.86 -3.71 4.45
N LYS A 18 -9.32 -3.24 3.32
CA LYS A 18 -10.00 -2.42 2.31
C LYS A 18 -10.44 -3.21 1.06
N LYS A 19 -10.50 -4.54 1.16
CA LYS A 19 -10.90 -5.47 0.08
C LYS A 19 -10.04 -5.34 -1.20
N LEU A 20 -8.77 -4.95 -1.08
CA LEU A 20 -7.83 -4.97 -2.19
C LEU A 20 -7.08 -6.30 -2.25
N ASN A 21 -6.97 -6.87 -3.45
CA ASN A 21 -6.01 -7.94 -3.72
C ASN A 21 -4.60 -7.36 -3.83
N TYR A 22 -3.75 -7.53 -2.82
CA TYR A 22 -2.40 -6.98 -2.80
C TYR A 22 -1.45 -7.56 -3.86
N SER A 23 -1.77 -8.69 -4.51
CA SER A 23 -0.91 -9.28 -5.55
C SER A 23 -0.78 -8.38 -6.77
N ASP A 24 -1.79 -7.55 -7.01
CA ASP A 24 -1.91 -6.74 -8.23
C ASP A 24 -1.30 -5.35 -8.09
N TRP A 25 -0.69 -5.06 -6.93
CA TRP A 25 -0.22 -3.73 -6.57
C TRP A 25 1.24 -3.75 -6.14
N LEU A 26 1.91 -2.64 -6.37
CA LEU A 26 3.29 -2.39 -5.94
C LEU A 26 3.35 -1.11 -5.14
N VAL A 27 4.13 -1.11 -4.06
CA VAL A 27 4.43 0.09 -3.26
C VAL A 27 5.47 0.93 -4.00
N VAL A 28 5.12 2.17 -4.31
CA VAL A 28 6.01 3.12 -5.03
C VAL A 28 6.54 4.23 -4.13
N LYS A 29 5.87 4.49 -3.00
CA LYS A 29 6.34 5.43 -1.97
C LYS A 29 5.90 4.94 -0.61
N ASP A 30 6.79 4.97 0.35
CA ASP A 30 6.51 4.58 1.73
C ASP A 30 7.05 5.65 2.68
N CYS A 31 6.15 6.43 3.28
CA CYS A 31 6.46 7.47 4.25
C CYS A 31 5.97 7.04 5.64
N GLU A 32 6.30 7.80 6.69
CA GLU A 32 5.88 7.46 8.05
C GLU A 32 4.36 7.40 8.23
N GLU A 33 3.63 8.30 7.58
CA GLU A 33 2.19 8.45 7.77
C GLU A 33 1.35 7.78 6.68
N THR A 34 1.93 7.58 5.50
CA THR A 34 1.21 7.05 4.35
C THR A 34 2.10 6.18 3.48
N PHE A 35 1.48 5.27 2.74
CA PHE A 35 2.14 4.59 1.63
C PHE A 35 1.29 4.71 0.36
N VAL A 36 1.97 4.73 -0.78
CA VAL A 36 1.37 4.87 -2.11
C VAL A 36 1.63 3.59 -2.88
N VAL A 37 0.59 3.07 -3.50
CA VAL A 37 0.66 1.90 -4.37
C VAL A 37 0.22 2.24 -5.79
N VAL A 38 0.72 1.48 -6.75
CA VAL A 38 0.29 1.49 -8.13
C VAL A 38 -0.18 0.09 -8.54
N HIS A 39 -1.29 0.01 -9.27
CA HIS A 39 -1.78 -1.24 -9.85
C HIS A 39 -0.91 -1.63 -11.05
N LYS A 40 -0.45 -2.89 -11.09
CA LYS A 40 0.53 -3.38 -12.07
C LYS A 40 0.06 -3.28 -13.52
N LYS A 41 -1.25 -3.47 -13.77
CA LYS A 41 -1.83 -3.50 -15.12
C LYS A 41 -2.38 -2.14 -15.55
N SER A 42 -3.22 -1.54 -14.72
CA SER A 42 -3.93 -0.30 -15.07
C SER A 42 -3.16 0.98 -14.75
N GLY A 43 -2.07 0.90 -13.98
CA GLY A 43 -1.34 2.08 -13.51
C GLY A 43 -2.11 2.91 -12.47
N THR A 44 -3.27 2.45 -12.01
CA THR A 44 -4.08 3.17 -11.00
C THR A 44 -3.28 3.37 -9.72
N ILE A 45 -3.27 4.59 -9.20
CA ILE A 45 -2.56 4.94 -7.97
C ILE A 45 -3.55 5.00 -6.80
N ARG A 46 -3.17 4.44 -5.65
CA ARG A 46 -3.91 4.57 -4.39
C ARG A 46 -2.98 4.95 -3.24
N ARG A 47 -3.49 5.72 -2.30
CA ARG A 47 -2.79 6.13 -1.07
C ARG A 47 -3.48 5.55 0.15
N PHE A 48 -2.70 5.01 1.06
CA PHE A 48 -3.19 4.43 2.31
C PHE A 48 -2.55 5.12 3.50
N PRO A 49 -3.34 5.55 4.51
CA PRO A 49 -2.80 6.00 5.77
C PRO A 49 -2.23 4.82 6.56
N LYS A 50 -1.07 5.01 7.17
CA LYS A 50 -0.55 4.15 8.22
C LYS A 50 -1.18 4.64 9.52
N LEU A 51 -1.91 3.75 10.21
CA LEU A 51 -2.37 4.05 11.56
C LEU A 51 -1.12 4.35 12.41
N LYS A 52 -0.92 5.60 12.83
CA LYS A 52 -0.06 5.90 13.97
C LYS A 52 -0.71 5.23 15.17
N GLY A 53 0.07 4.58 16.02
CA GLY A 53 -0.47 4.01 17.25
C GLY A 53 -1.26 5.09 17.97
N VAL A 54 -2.57 4.90 18.07
CA VAL A 54 -3.35 5.63 19.07
C VAL A 54 -2.81 5.08 20.37
N VAL A 55 -1.92 5.83 21.01
CA VAL A 55 -1.60 5.62 22.41
C VAL A 55 -2.91 5.98 23.12
N ILE A 56 -3.62 4.94 23.57
CA ILE A 56 -4.80 5.06 24.42
C ILE A 56 -4.31 5.30 25.84
#